data_AF-A8X585-F1
#
_entry.id   AF-A8X585-F1
#
_cell.length_a   1.000
_cell.length_b   1.000
_cell.length_c   1.000
_cell.angle_alpha   90.00
_cell.angle_beta   90.00
_cell.angle_gamma   90.00
#
_symmetry.space_group_name_H-M   'P 1'
#
loop_
_entity.id
_entity.type
_entity.pdbx_description
1 polymer ?
#
loop_
_entity_poly.entity_id
_entity_poly.type
_entity_poly.pdbx_seq_one_letter_code
_entity_poly.pdbx_strand_id
1 'polypeptide(L)'
;MSHLLNVVFFVALLHFGSSHRQTPLTDEQVLELVHLSCNHAKFFCPAEPYLVKIGPQRIFNRFAVLKSEEAGLLKTSDIPLTELFGVFRNTFCCTEGSCLAQCNVYPINEKRIVSNFQDIYEKVFALNIAELMSYESDYIEYLRNGKKHGFVPARVEELYDILHENEDTILTMLGKNAPQA
;
A
#
# COMPACT_ATOMS: atom_id res chain seq x y z
N MET A 1 69.62 20.87 13.67
CA MET A 1 68.57 21.72 13.06
C MET A 1 68.22 21.14 11.70
N SER A 2 66.91 21.04 11.43
CA SER A 2 66.28 20.86 10.12
C SER A 2 66.56 19.55 9.36
N HIS A 3 65.70 18.54 9.57
CA HIS A 3 65.23 17.60 8.52
C HIS A 3 63.96 16.86 9.01
N LEU A 4 63.07 17.57 9.72
CA LEU A 4 61.76 17.10 10.17
C LEU A 4 60.68 17.81 9.35
N LEU A 5 60.59 17.54 8.05
CA LEU A 5 59.51 17.99 7.17
C LEU A 5 59.71 17.34 5.80
N ASN A 6 58.93 16.29 5.50
CA ASN A 6 58.53 15.83 4.15
C ASN A 6 58.17 14.32 4.08
N VAL A 7 57.58 13.75 5.14
CA VAL A 7 56.97 12.40 5.05
C VAL A 7 55.49 12.45 5.46
N VAL A 8 54.78 13.46 4.97
CA VAL A 8 53.30 13.53 5.02
C VAL A 8 52.79 14.00 3.66
N PHE A 9 53.20 13.30 2.61
CA PHE A 9 52.60 13.38 1.28
C PHE A 9 52.69 11.96 0.73
N PHE A 10 51.60 11.43 0.18
CA PHE A 10 51.41 10.04 -0.31
C PHE A 10 50.79 9.00 0.64
N VAL A 11 49.72 9.34 1.38
CA VAL A 11 48.61 8.38 1.62
C VAL A 11 47.24 9.07 1.50
N ALA A 12 47.14 10.04 0.59
CA ALA A 12 45.86 10.52 0.10
C ALA A 12 45.75 10.06 -1.36
N LEU A 13 44.56 9.60 -1.75
CA LEU A 13 44.18 9.20 -3.12
C LEU A 13 44.36 7.73 -3.50
N LEU A 14 43.86 6.78 -2.70
CA LEU A 14 43.27 5.55 -3.25
C LEU A 14 42.01 5.15 -2.45
N HIS A 15 41.15 6.12 -2.13
CA HIS A 15 39.72 5.80 -2.12
C HIS A 15 39.26 5.90 -3.56
N PHE A 16 39.44 4.79 -4.29
CA PHE A 16 38.55 4.47 -5.38
C PHE A 16 37.14 4.42 -4.79
N GLY A 17 36.50 5.58 -4.74
CA GLY A 17 35.05 5.63 -4.88
C GLY A 17 34.78 4.97 -6.22
N SER A 18 34.44 3.68 -6.19
CA SER A 18 33.69 3.07 -7.26
C SER A 18 32.42 3.90 -7.37
N SER A 19 32.44 4.96 -8.18
CA SER A 19 31.23 5.41 -8.86
C SER A 19 30.80 4.19 -9.63
N HIS A 20 29.94 3.38 -9.02
CA HIS A 20 29.08 2.47 -9.73
C HIS A 20 28.35 3.35 -10.73
N ARG A 21 28.91 3.42 -11.94
CA ARG A 21 28.26 4.07 -13.06
C ARG A 21 27.07 3.16 -13.33
N GLN A 22 25.95 3.47 -12.70
CA GLN A 22 24.70 2.75 -12.89
C GLN A 22 24.46 2.77 -14.39
N THR A 23 24.50 1.60 -15.01
CA THR A 23 24.14 1.47 -16.42
C THR A 23 22.76 2.10 -16.58
N PRO A 24 22.59 3.04 -17.52
CA PRO A 24 21.30 3.69 -17.71
C PRO A 24 20.26 2.62 -18.01
N LEU A 25 19.14 2.65 -17.31
CA LEU A 25 18.06 1.70 -17.49
C LEU A 25 17.50 1.79 -18.92
N THR A 26 17.20 0.63 -19.50
CA THR A 26 16.50 0.58 -20.79
C THR A 26 15.05 1.02 -20.63
N ASP A 27 14.42 1.39 -21.74
CA ASP A 27 13.01 1.80 -21.75
C ASP A 27 12.10 0.66 -21.24
N GLU A 28 12.43 -0.59 -21.53
CA GLU A 28 11.73 -1.77 -21.00
C GLU A 28 11.85 -1.86 -19.47
N GLN A 29 13.05 -1.63 -18.93
CA GLN A 29 13.27 -1.67 -17.48
C GLN A 29 12.53 -0.52 -16.77
N VAL A 30 12.50 0.66 -17.38
CA VAL A 30 11.70 1.80 -16.88
C VAL A 30 10.22 1.43 -16.82
N LEU A 31 9.68 0.85 -17.89
CA LEU A 31 8.27 0.46 -17.96
C LEU A 31 7.93 -0.67 -16.99
N GLU A 32 8.85 -1.61 -16.77
CA GLU A 32 8.70 -2.67 -15.78
C GLU A 32 8.65 -2.09 -14.35
N LEU A 33 9.54 -1.16 -14.01
CA LEU A 33 9.53 -0.48 -12.71
C LEU A 33 8.24 0.32 -12.49
N VAL A 34 7.77 1.04 -13.51
CA VAL A 34 6.47 1.74 -13.46
C VAL A 34 5.34 0.74 -13.23
N HIS A 35 5.35 -0.41 -13.92
CA HIS A 35 4.33 -1.44 -13.73
C HIS A 35 4.35 -2.03 -12.32
N LEU A 36 5.54 -2.34 -11.79
CA LEU A 36 5.72 -2.81 -10.42
C LEU A 36 5.26 -1.79 -9.39
N SER A 37 5.44 -0.48 -9.65
CA SER A 37 5.00 0.60 -8.77
C SER A 37 3.48 0.68 -8.61
N CYS A 38 2.73 0.23 -9.61
CA CYS A 38 1.26 0.21 -9.58
C CYS A 38 0.67 -1.09 -9.03
N ASN A 39 1.49 -2.14 -8.82
CA ASN A 39 0.96 -3.47 -8.58
C ASN A 39 0.62 -3.69 -7.09
N HIS A 40 -0.52 -3.17 -6.63
CA HIS A 40 -1.17 -3.66 -5.42
C HIS A 40 -2.02 -4.89 -5.76
N ALA A 41 -1.34 -6.03 -5.87
CA ALA A 41 -1.84 -7.41 -5.75
C ALA A 41 -3.10 -7.89 -6.51
N LYS A 42 -3.87 -7.05 -7.24
CA LYS A 42 -5.04 -7.45 -8.05
C LYS A 42 -5.70 -6.32 -8.86
N PHE A 43 -5.33 -5.05 -8.65
CA PHE A 43 -6.02 -3.93 -9.27
C PHE A 43 -5.07 -2.94 -9.94
N PHE A 44 -4.80 -3.19 -11.22
CA PHE A 44 -3.92 -2.36 -12.04
C PHE A 44 -4.74 -1.31 -12.79
N CYS A 45 -4.44 -0.02 -12.58
CA CYS A 45 -5.05 1.06 -13.33
C CYS A 45 -4.07 2.23 -13.55
N PRO A 46 -3.62 2.46 -14.79
CA PRO A 46 -2.88 3.67 -15.16
C PRO A 46 -3.69 4.93 -14.91
N ALA A 47 -3.03 6.00 -14.46
CA ALA A 47 -3.63 7.33 -14.41
C ALA A 47 -4.02 7.80 -15.82
N GLU A 48 -5.05 8.65 -15.92
CA GLU A 48 -5.66 9.05 -17.19
C GLU A 48 -4.68 9.52 -18.28
N PRO A 49 -3.66 10.36 -17.98
CA PRO A 49 -2.70 10.80 -19.01
C PRO A 49 -1.88 9.66 -19.62
N TYR A 50 -1.76 8.56 -18.88
CA TYR A 50 -0.96 7.40 -19.21
C TYR A 50 -1.82 6.18 -19.57
N LEU A 51 -3.13 6.34 -19.68
CA LEU A 51 -4.07 5.24 -19.92
C LEU A 51 -4.40 5.11 -21.41
N VAL A 52 -4.23 3.91 -21.96
CA VAL A 52 -4.81 3.51 -23.26
C VAL A 52 -5.92 2.49 -23.03
N LYS A 53 -7.08 2.76 -23.64
CA LYS A 53 -8.28 1.91 -23.57
C LYS A 53 -8.39 1.13 -24.89
N ILE A 54 -8.18 -0.19 -24.84
CA ILE A 54 -8.34 -1.10 -25.99
C ILE A 54 -9.38 -2.15 -25.63
N GLY A 55 -10.64 -1.90 -26.00
CA GLY A 55 -11.76 -2.74 -25.57
C GLY A 55 -11.83 -2.84 -24.04
N PRO A 56 -11.82 -4.07 -23.47
CA PRO A 56 -11.82 -4.26 -22.02
C PRO A 56 -10.44 -3.99 -21.37
N GLN A 57 -9.37 -3.91 -22.16
CA GLN A 57 -8.02 -3.76 -21.63
C GLN A 57 -7.74 -2.31 -21.22
N ARG A 58 -6.95 -2.17 -20.15
CA ARG A 58 -6.44 -0.91 -19.63
C ARG A 58 -4.93 -1.07 -19.50
N ILE A 59 -4.20 -0.39 -20.39
CA ILE A 59 -2.75 -0.56 -20.50
C ILE A 59 -2.05 0.80 -20.44
N PHE A 60 -0.76 0.78 -20.10
CA PHE A 60 0.05 1.99 -20.13
C PHE A 60 0.27 2.48 -21.56
N ASN A 61 0.08 3.78 -21.75
CA ASN A 61 0.62 4.50 -22.88
C ASN A 61 2.15 4.56 -22.74
N ARG A 62 2.85 3.58 -23.32
CA ARG A 62 4.31 3.47 -23.27
C ARG A 62 5.00 4.77 -23.70
N PHE A 63 4.49 5.43 -24.74
CA PHE A 63 5.08 6.68 -25.25
C PHE A 63 4.92 7.83 -24.26
N ALA A 64 3.74 7.97 -23.63
CA ALA A 64 3.52 9.02 -22.65
C ALA A 64 4.35 8.79 -21.38
N VAL A 65 4.46 7.53 -20.92
CA VAL A 65 5.29 7.18 -19.77
C VAL A 65 6.76 7.50 -20.04
N LEU A 66 7.33 7.03 -21.16
CA LEU A 66 8.75 7.24 -21.46
C LEU A 66 9.12 8.70 -21.74
N LYS A 67 8.15 9.53 -22.12
CA LYS A 67 8.34 10.98 -22.32
C LYS A 67 8.11 11.83 -21.07
N SER A 68 7.64 11.24 -19.98
CA SER A 68 7.42 11.95 -18.72
C SER A 68 8.74 12.39 -18.08
N GLU A 69 8.69 13.46 -17.30
CA GLU A 69 9.86 13.94 -16.54
C GLU A 69 10.29 12.90 -15.51
N GLU A 70 9.33 12.19 -14.91
CA GLU A 70 9.55 11.18 -13.88
C GLU A 70 10.26 9.95 -14.44
N ALA A 71 9.96 9.52 -15.68
CA ALA A 71 10.76 8.48 -16.34
C ALA A 71 12.23 8.93 -16.56
N GLY A 72 12.45 10.24 -16.71
CA GLY A 72 13.78 10.84 -16.77
C GLY A 72 14.56 10.77 -15.44
N LEU A 73 13.87 10.68 -14.30
CA LEU A 73 14.50 10.55 -12.97
C LEU A 73 15.23 9.21 -12.83
N LEU A 74 14.72 8.12 -13.42
CA LEU A 74 15.41 6.83 -13.43
C LEU A 74 16.75 6.84 -14.16
N LYS A 75 16.90 7.72 -15.16
CA LYS A 75 18.08 7.79 -16.00
C LYS A 75 19.14 8.74 -15.45
N THR A 76 18.78 9.60 -14.49
CA THR A 76 19.60 10.74 -14.08
C THR A 76 19.75 10.93 -12.57
N SER A 77 18.94 10.26 -11.73
CA SER A 77 18.87 10.60 -10.31
C SER A 77 19.64 9.65 -9.39
N ASP A 78 20.25 10.25 -8.35
CA ASP A 78 20.79 9.56 -7.18
C ASP A 78 19.69 9.25 -6.14
N ILE A 79 18.41 9.26 -6.54
CA ILE A 79 17.27 9.06 -5.63
C ILE A 79 17.20 7.58 -5.23
N PRO A 80 17.03 7.27 -3.92
CA PRO A 80 16.82 5.90 -3.48
C PRO A 80 15.63 5.27 -4.20
N LEU A 81 15.80 4.03 -4.67
CA LEU A 81 14.78 3.32 -5.44
C LEU A 81 13.41 3.32 -4.74
N THR A 82 13.39 3.20 -3.40
CA THR A 82 12.17 3.23 -2.58
C THR A 82 11.38 4.54 -2.70
N GLU A 83 12.05 5.68 -2.79
CA GLU A 83 11.38 6.98 -2.96
C GLU A 83 10.85 7.11 -4.39
N LEU A 84 11.61 6.59 -5.37
CA LEU A 84 11.23 6.59 -6.77
C LEU A 84 9.98 5.74 -7.04
N PHE A 85 9.81 4.61 -6.34
CA PHE A 85 8.57 3.84 -6.36
C PHE A 85 7.36 4.67 -5.90
N GLY A 86 7.54 5.52 -4.88
CA GLY A 86 6.50 6.43 -4.40
C GLY A 86 6.14 7.49 -5.45
N VAL A 87 7.14 8.10 -6.07
CA VAL A 87 6.96 9.07 -7.18
C VAL A 87 6.19 8.41 -8.33
N PHE A 88 6.61 7.23 -8.75
CA PHE A 88 6.00 6.51 -9.86
C PHE A 88 4.58 6.08 -9.57
N ARG A 89 4.32 5.64 -8.34
CA ARG A 89 2.98 5.30 -7.90
C ARG A 89 2.04 6.49 -7.99
N ASN A 90 2.48 7.65 -7.53
CA ASN A 90 1.64 8.85 -7.49
C ASN A 90 1.45 9.48 -8.87
N THR A 91 2.45 9.38 -9.75
CA THR A 91 2.38 9.96 -11.10
C THR A 91 1.64 9.05 -12.07
N PHE A 92 1.97 7.75 -12.10
CA PHE A 92 1.52 6.85 -13.17
C PHE A 92 0.32 5.99 -12.80
N CYS A 93 0.01 5.82 -11.51
CA CYS A 93 -1.03 4.91 -11.07
C CYS A 93 -2.24 5.66 -10.51
N CYS A 94 -3.44 5.15 -10.77
CA CYS A 94 -4.62 5.57 -10.03
C CYS A 94 -4.55 5.07 -8.58
N THR A 95 -4.79 5.96 -7.63
CA THR A 95 -4.86 5.65 -6.19
C THR A 95 -6.25 5.89 -5.59
N GLU A 96 -7.11 6.62 -6.31
CA GLU A 96 -8.43 7.05 -5.83
C GLU A 96 -9.59 6.44 -6.65
N GLY A 97 -10.77 6.35 -6.02
CA GLY A 97 -11.93 5.63 -6.56
C GLY A 97 -12.43 6.13 -7.93
N SER A 98 -12.41 7.44 -8.19
CA SER A 98 -12.84 7.99 -9.49
C SER A 98 -11.90 7.60 -10.63
N CYS A 99 -10.60 7.58 -10.36
CA CYS A 99 -9.56 7.15 -11.31
C CYS A 99 -9.64 5.63 -11.52
N LEU A 100 -9.73 4.86 -10.44
CA LEU A 100 -9.85 3.41 -10.44
C LEU A 100 -11.11 2.91 -11.18
N ALA A 101 -12.22 3.66 -11.10
CA ALA A 101 -13.46 3.34 -11.83
C ALA A 101 -13.26 3.29 -13.35
N GLN A 102 -12.30 4.04 -13.91
CA GLN A 102 -12.00 3.96 -15.35
C GLN A 102 -11.52 2.56 -15.77
N CYS A 103 -11.00 1.79 -14.82
CA CYS A 103 -10.53 0.43 -14.99
C CYS A 103 -11.47 -0.63 -14.40
N ASN A 104 -12.71 -0.26 -14.05
CA ASN A 104 -13.65 -1.11 -13.33
C ASN A 104 -13.07 -1.65 -12.01
N VAL A 105 -12.11 -0.93 -11.43
CA VAL A 105 -11.57 -1.24 -10.11
C VAL A 105 -12.41 -0.48 -9.10
N TYR A 106 -13.14 -1.23 -8.30
CA TYR A 106 -13.86 -0.70 -7.14
C TYR A 106 -13.14 -1.26 -5.91
N PRO A 107 -12.29 -0.47 -5.25
CA PRO A 107 -11.64 -0.93 -4.03
C PRO A 107 -12.73 -1.25 -3.00
N ILE A 108 -12.90 -2.53 -2.68
CA ILE A 108 -13.63 -2.96 -1.50
C ILE A 108 -12.70 -2.63 -0.35
N ASN A 109 -12.82 -1.43 0.20
CA ASN A 109 -12.23 -1.16 1.50
C ASN A 109 -13.01 -2.03 2.48
N GLU A 110 -12.38 -3.11 2.95
CA GLU A 110 -12.90 -3.82 4.12
C GLU A 110 -13.07 -2.77 5.22
N LYS A 111 -14.33 -2.60 5.64
CA LYS A 111 -14.71 -1.63 6.64
C LYS A 111 -13.86 -1.85 7.90
N ARG A 112 -13.31 -0.76 8.45
CA ARG A 112 -12.26 -0.79 9.47
C ARG A 112 -12.66 -1.67 10.65
N ILE A 113 -13.94 -1.67 11.02
CA ILE A 113 -14.51 -2.42 12.13
C ILE A 113 -14.32 -3.93 12.00
N VAL A 114 -14.41 -4.48 10.78
CA VAL A 114 -14.22 -5.93 10.54
C VAL A 114 -12.73 -6.26 10.67
N SER A 115 -11.89 -5.45 10.02
CA SER A 115 -10.44 -5.66 10.00
C SER A 115 -9.79 -5.58 11.38
N ASN A 116 -10.31 -4.74 12.29
CA ASN A 116 -9.80 -4.57 13.66
C ASN A 116 -10.69 -5.22 14.72
N PHE A 117 -11.71 -6.00 14.34
CA PHE A 117 -12.71 -6.49 15.28
C PHE A 117 -12.08 -7.28 16.43
N GLN A 118 -11.07 -8.08 16.13
CA GLN A 118 -10.32 -8.85 17.14
C GLN A 118 -9.74 -8.00 18.28
N ASP A 119 -9.43 -6.72 18.02
CA ASP A 119 -8.87 -5.82 19.02
C ASP A 119 -9.95 -5.04 19.81
N ILE A 120 -11.18 -5.00 19.29
CA ILE A 120 -12.26 -4.16 19.82
C ILE A 120 -13.52 -4.94 20.23
N TYR A 121 -13.56 -6.26 20.02
CA TYR A 121 -14.77 -7.06 20.19
C TYR A 121 -15.43 -6.89 21.56
N GLU A 122 -14.64 -6.82 22.64
CA GLU A 122 -15.16 -6.60 24.00
C GLU A 122 -15.90 -5.27 24.12
N LYS A 123 -15.38 -4.21 23.51
CA LYS A 123 -16.01 -2.89 23.51
C LYS A 123 -17.28 -2.88 22.68
N VAL A 124 -17.29 -3.62 21.56
CA VAL A 124 -18.46 -3.73 20.69
C VAL A 124 -19.57 -4.52 21.36
N PHE A 125 -19.28 -5.66 22.00
CA PHE A 125 -20.29 -6.43 22.74
C PHE A 125 -20.78 -5.66 23.98
N ALA A 126 -19.93 -4.86 24.63
CA ALA A 126 -20.33 -3.99 25.74
C ALA A 126 -21.34 -2.90 25.34
N LEU A 127 -21.55 -2.63 24.05
CA LEU A 127 -22.63 -1.75 23.60
C LEU A 127 -24.02 -2.37 23.80
N ASN A 128 -24.10 -3.66 24.11
CA ASN A 128 -25.35 -4.40 24.32
C ASN A 128 -26.34 -4.29 23.14
N ILE A 129 -25.82 -4.30 21.91
CA ILE A 129 -26.65 -4.35 20.69
C ILE A 129 -27.22 -5.76 20.56
N ALA A 130 -28.55 -5.87 20.69
CA ALA A 130 -29.26 -7.15 20.80
C ALA A 130 -28.91 -8.15 19.68
N GLU A 131 -28.77 -7.65 18.44
CA GLU A 131 -28.42 -8.45 17.28
C GLU A 131 -27.01 -9.06 17.38
N LEU A 132 -26.02 -8.25 17.82
CA LEU A 132 -24.63 -8.68 17.97
C LEU A 132 -24.44 -9.66 19.14
N MET A 133 -25.15 -9.48 20.24
CA MET A 133 -25.00 -10.30 21.44
C MET A 133 -25.23 -11.80 21.18
N SER A 134 -26.07 -12.14 20.21
CA SER A 134 -26.30 -13.54 19.84
C SER A 134 -25.08 -14.26 19.26
N TYR A 135 -24.03 -13.51 18.88
CA TYR A 135 -22.80 -14.01 18.28
C TYR A 135 -21.59 -13.96 19.23
N GLU A 136 -21.74 -13.43 20.45
CA GLU A 136 -20.62 -13.23 21.38
C GLU A 136 -19.95 -14.57 21.74
N SER A 137 -20.75 -15.58 22.09
CA SER A 137 -20.23 -16.92 22.38
C SER A 137 -19.55 -17.56 21.18
N ASP A 138 -20.15 -17.42 19.99
CA ASP A 138 -19.63 -17.96 18.74
C ASP A 138 -18.25 -17.35 18.41
N TYR A 139 -18.11 -16.03 18.61
CA TYR A 139 -16.86 -15.31 18.38
C TYR A 139 -15.78 -15.69 19.40
N ILE A 140 -16.13 -15.78 20.69
CA ILE A 140 -15.20 -16.21 21.74
C ILE A 140 -14.72 -17.64 21.49
N GLU A 141 -15.61 -18.55 21.08
CA GLU A 141 -15.24 -19.91 20.71
C GLU A 141 -14.30 -19.94 19.50
N TYR A 142 -14.58 -19.13 18.48
CA TYR A 142 -13.71 -18.98 17.31
C TYR A 142 -12.31 -18.50 17.69
N LEU A 143 -12.18 -17.54 18.60
CA LEU A 143 -10.87 -17.08 19.11
C LEU A 143 -10.13 -18.18 19.87
N ARG A 144 -10.82 -18.94 20.73
CA ARG A 144 -10.24 -20.01 21.56
C ARG A 144 -9.76 -21.20 20.74
N ASN A 145 -10.49 -21.56 19.70
CA ASN A 145 -10.18 -22.72 18.86
C ASN A 145 -8.98 -22.49 17.93
N GLY A 146 -8.41 -21.28 17.94
CA GLY A 146 -7.20 -20.88 17.22
C GLY A 146 -7.38 -21.03 15.72
N LYS A 147 -7.69 -19.93 15.02
CA LYS A 147 -7.94 -19.83 13.55
C LYS A 147 -7.32 -21.00 12.77
N LYS A 148 -8.07 -22.10 12.63
CA LYS A 148 -7.59 -23.29 11.92
C LYS A 148 -7.49 -22.90 10.45
N HIS A 149 -6.28 -22.61 9.99
CA HIS A 149 -5.93 -22.36 8.58
C HIS A 149 -6.99 -21.62 7.75
N GLY A 150 -7.32 -20.39 8.14
CA GLY A 150 -8.18 -19.53 7.32
C GLY A 150 -9.65 -19.93 7.24
N PHE A 151 -10.11 -20.90 8.03
CA PHE A 151 -11.51 -21.23 8.14
C PHE A 151 -12.22 -20.29 9.13
N VAL A 152 -13.24 -19.58 8.64
CA VAL A 152 -14.15 -18.77 9.45
C VAL A 152 -15.50 -19.50 9.51
N PRO A 153 -16.05 -19.80 10.69
CA PRO A 153 -17.38 -20.40 10.80
C PRO A 153 -18.46 -19.47 10.24
N ALA A 154 -19.50 -20.02 9.62
CA ALA A 154 -20.60 -19.24 9.03
C ALA A 154 -21.22 -18.21 10.01
N ARG A 155 -21.37 -18.58 11.29
CA ARG A 155 -21.86 -17.67 12.33
C ARG A 155 -20.97 -16.45 12.56
N VAL A 156 -19.66 -16.61 12.38
CA VAL A 156 -18.69 -15.51 12.49
C VAL A 156 -18.67 -14.68 11.21
N GLU A 157 -18.90 -15.29 10.04
CA GLU A 157 -19.10 -14.54 8.80
C GLU A 157 -20.36 -13.67 8.88
N GLU A 158 -21.49 -14.20 9.36
CA GLU A 158 -22.72 -13.45 9.63
C GLU A 158 -22.47 -12.25 10.57
N LEU A 159 -21.67 -12.45 11.63
CA LEU A 159 -21.25 -11.38 12.51
C LEU A 159 -20.46 -10.30 11.76
N TYR A 160 -19.51 -10.68 10.90
CA TYR A 160 -18.74 -9.72 10.10
C TYR A 160 -19.61 -8.94 9.12
N ASP A 161 -20.62 -9.56 8.52
CA ASP A 161 -21.58 -8.89 7.66
C ASP A 161 -22.38 -7.84 8.44
N ILE A 162 -22.90 -8.18 9.62
CA ILE A 162 -23.66 -7.24 10.47
C ILE A 162 -22.76 -6.07 10.91
N LEU A 163 -21.51 -6.36 11.29
CA LEU A 163 -20.52 -5.32 11.65
C LEU A 163 -20.23 -4.40 10.45
N HIS A 164 -20.08 -4.97 9.25
CA HIS A 164 -19.87 -4.21 8.03
C HIS A 164 -21.05 -3.28 7.74
N GLU A 165 -22.28 -3.79 7.82
CA GLU A 165 -23.49 -3.02 7.56
C GLU A 165 -23.68 -1.88 8.57
N ASN A 166 -23.28 -2.09 9.83
CA ASN A 166 -23.54 -1.17 10.93
C ASN A 166 -22.33 -0.37 11.43
N GLU A 167 -21.20 -0.39 10.71
CA GLU A 167 -19.93 0.24 11.13
C GLU A 167 -20.11 1.67 11.67
N ASP A 168 -20.74 2.56 10.92
CA ASP A 168 -20.86 3.98 11.29
C ASP A 168 -21.61 4.17 12.61
N THR A 169 -22.68 3.39 12.80
CA THR A 169 -23.49 3.40 14.02
C THR A 169 -22.66 2.90 15.20
N ILE A 170 -21.95 1.78 15.04
CA ILE A 170 -21.14 1.17 16.10
C ILE A 170 -19.97 2.08 16.48
N LEU A 171 -19.25 2.62 15.50
CA LEU A 171 -18.14 3.56 15.75
C LEU A 171 -18.63 4.84 16.44
N THR A 172 -19.81 5.35 16.08
CA THR A 172 -20.42 6.49 16.75
C THR A 172 -20.74 6.18 18.21
N MET A 173 -21.30 5.00 18.50
CA MET A 173 -21.58 4.57 19.87
C MET A 173 -20.30 4.37 20.69
N LEU A 174 -19.26 3.77 20.10
CA LEU A 174 -17.94 3.62 20.72
C LEU A 174 -17.30 4.99 21.03
N GLY A 175 -17.44 5.96 20.13
CA GLY A 175 -16.95 7.32 20.35
C GLY A 175 -17.70 8.07 21.46
N LYS A 176 -19.01 7.86 21.58
CA LYS A 176 -19.83 8.45 22.67
C LYS A 176 -19.58 7.80 24.02
N ASN A 177 -19.22 6.52 24.04
CA ASN A 177 -18.93 5.74 25.24
C ASN A 177 -17.45 5.75 25.64
N ALA A 178 -16.59 6.44 24.88
CA ALA A 178 -15.21 6.67 25.30
C ALA A 178 -15.22 7.58 26.54
N PRO A 179 -14.48 7.24 27.63
CA PRO A 179 -14.32 8.16 28.74
C PRO A 179 -13.77 9.48 28.19
N GLN A 180 -14.47 10.58 28.47
CA GLN A 180 -13.95 11.91 28.17
C GLN A 180 -12.61 12.03 28.90
N ALA A 181 -11.54 12.24 28.13
CA ALA A 181 -10.20 12.48 28.64
C ALA A 181 -10.15 13.80 29.40
#